data_AF-A0A250VUG9-F1
#
_entry.id   AF-A0A250VUG9-F1
#
_cell.length_a   1.000
_cell.length_b   1.000
_cell.length_c   1.000
_cell.angle_alpha   90.00
_cell.angle_beta   90.00
_cell.angle_gamma   90.00
#
_symmetry.space_group_name_H-M   'P 1'
#
loop_
_entity.id
_entity.type
_entity.pdbx_description
1 polymer ?
#
loop_
_entity_poly.entity_id
_entity_poly.type
_entity_poly.pdbx_seq_one_letter_code
_entity_poly.pdbx_strand_id
1 'polypeptide(L)'
;MTDTRRTPPPTTAEQHRRPFTLDPGRWETERSRALRTGHVRDHTCTAECEPVLVYERTRWGWLAWTVPGDGTEPDQPHQIGVLTPTASRMQRLAMRWLTRHPAQRLALAPTTPGSLRLSAAAVVLISLLAGLFAMGHGVPVDVVLPAMLLAPVLAEHLPGQLDARAREHVRSVEGDGACRYLQRLAALHTFLVQAAAGSDRYELHRSAEIGQHTLWDVAGLLQTPDTRSASAELIARERLMVQLADQVAQTLKRTHIEDGPADTGQSHARERPLGPYPPGSEQTTRPTPHRMHGTSPLKGHHSMTQPEPDHAVCTADVYLLFAHEPYYPGPGAQEINTTLVTAASLLHPRVRQPDGAQIHERLIQGRRPGEIIPLATLTHELNGGAGWPAVGDWESVTADLLQLVRVGECDALSLGLPEIARVLICTGPHSHVRTYDAAANQFIAYGPTERAAVLAEVEMVLAPLVAEQALWPGDGLLPPPTRQP
;
A
#
# COMPACT_ATOMS: atom_id res chain seq x y z
N MET A 1 -12.43 -26.60 -7.46
CA MET A 1 -13.04 -25.47 -8.18
C MET A 1 -11.89 -24.66 -8.76
N THR A 2 -11.72 -24.71 -10.08
CA THR A 2 -10.59 -24.15 -10.81
C THR A 2 -10.66 -22.63 -10.82
N ASP A 3 -9.89 -21.97 -9.94
CA ASP A 3 -9.80 -20.52 -9.94
C ASP A 3 -8.60 -20.06 -10.79
N THR A 4 -8.92 -19.29 -11.82
CA THR A 4 -8.01 -18.72 -12.80
C THR A 4 -6.99 -17.78 -12.15
N ARG A 5 -5.71 -18.14 -12.28
CA ARG A 5 -4.49 -17.33 -12.04
C ARG A 5 -4.74 -15.83 -12.26
N ARG A 6 -4.59 -15.01 -11.20
CA ARG A 6 -4.58 -13.55 -11.30
C ARG A 6 -3.14 -13.06 -11.30
N THR A 7 -2.65 -12.71 -12.47
CA THR A 7 -1.47 -11.86 -12.64
C THR A 7 -1.78 -10.48 -12.06
N PRO A 8 -0.89 -9.83 -11.28
CA PRO A 8 -1.04 -8.41 -10.99
C PRO A 8 -1.19 -7.66 -12.33
N PRO A 9 -2.06 -6.63 -12.43
CA PRO A 9 -2.28 -5.93 -13.68
C PRO A 9 -0.93 -5.47 -14.25
N PRO A 10 -0.50 -5.98 -15.43
CA PRO A 10 0.75 -5.58 -16.03
C PRO A 10 0.57 -4.17 -16.57
N THR A 11 1.61 -3.32 -16.43
CA THR A 11 1.85 -1.97 -17.02
C THR A 11 1.68 -0.72 -16.14
N THR A 12 1.06 -0.75 -14.96
CA THR A 12 0.79 0.50 -14.20
C THR A 12 2.01 1.05 -13.44
N ALA A 13 2.91 0.20 -12.96
CA ALA A 13 4.11 0.64 -12.22
C ALA A 13 5.11 1.46 -13.06
N GLU A 14 4.99 1.44 -14.39
CA GLU A 14 5.84 2.22 -15.30
C GLU A 14 5.29 3.62 -15.57
N GLN A 15 3.99 3.86 -15.36
CA GLN A 15 3.27 5.05 -15.86
C GLN A 15 3.67 6.40 -15.25
N HIS A 16 4.60 6.44 -14.31
CA HIS A 16 5.14 7.69 -13.76
C HIS A 16 6.63 7.64 -13.50
N ARG A 17 7.37 6.63 -14.00
CA ARG A 17 8.84 6.56 -13.83
C ARG A 17 9.58 7.66 -14.60
N ARG A 18 8.89 8.35 -15.51
CA ARG A 18 9.45 9.38 -16.37
C ARG A 18 8.54 10.61 -16.41
N PRO A 19 9.12 11.82 -16.51
CA PRO A 19 8.35 13.04 -16.77
C PRO A 19 7.44 12.89 -17.98
N PHE A 20 6.19 13.34 -17.87
CA PHE A 20 5.25 13.40 -18.98
C PHE A 20 5.09 12.05 -19.71
N THR A 21 4.84 10.98 -18.97
CA THR A 21 4.79 9.61 -19.54
C THR A 21 3.79 9.47 -20.71
N LEU A 22 2.74 10.31 -20.77
CA LEU A 22 1.77 10.34 -21.86
C LEU A 22 2.20 11.17 -23.09
N ASP A 23 3.24 12.01 -22.96
CA ASP A 23 3.74 12.90 -24.01
C ASP A 23 5.26 13.16 -23.82
N PRO A 24 6.12 12.21 -24.20
CA PRO A 24 7.56 12.33 -23.99
C PRO A 24 8.20 13.55 -24.67
N GLY A 25 7.64 14.01 -25.81
CA GLY A 25 8.12 15.19 -26.52
C GLY A 25 7.93 16.50 -25.73
N ARG A 26 7.01 16.50 -24.77
CA ARG A 26 6.76 17.64 -23.89
C ARG A 26 7.89 17.87 -22.89
N TRP A 27 8.56 16.81 -22.43
CA TRP A 27 9.71 16.95 -21.54
C TRP A 27 10.79 17.82 -22.18
N GLU A 28 11.17 17.52 -23.43
CA GLU A 28 12.20 18.27 -24.15
C GLU A 28 11.85 19.75 -24.30
N THR A 29 10.56 20.03 -24.59
CA THR A 29 10.05 21.39 -24.75
C THR A 29 10.07 22.18 -23.44
N GLU A 30 9.58 21.59 -22.35
CA GLU A 30 9.55 22.24 -21.04
C GLU A 30 10.96 22.35 -20.44
N ARG A 31 11.82 21.34 -20.65
CA ARG A 31 13.25 21.39 -20.32
C ARG A 31 13.93 22.54 -21.04
N SER A 32 13.81 22.63 -22.37
CA SER A 32 14.40 23.72 -23.16
C SER A 32 13.87 25.10 -22.78
N ARG A 33 12.61 25.20 -22.32
CA ARG A 33 12.05 26.45 -21.76
C ARG A 33 12.64 26.77 -20.40
N ALA A 34 12.73 25.78 -19.52
CA ALA A 34 13.32 25.89 -18.19
C ALA A 34 14.80 26.32 -18.26
N LEU A 35 15.60 25.69 -19.13
CA LEU A 35 17.01 26.05 -19.36
C LEU A 35 17.17 27.49 -19.90
N ARG A 36 16.22 28.00 -20.69
CA ARG A 36 16.23 29.39 -21.21
C ARG A 36 15.83 30.43 -20.18
N THR A 37 15.11 30.04 -19.13
CA THR A 37 14.49 30.97 -18.17
C THR A 37 15.06 30.87 -16.76
N GLY A 38 15.83 29.82 -16.47
CA GLY A 38 16.47 29.57 -15.18
C GLY A 38 17.99 29.54 -15.26
N HIS A 39 18.64 29.81 -14.13
CA HIS A 39 20.06 29.53 -13.95
C HIS A 39 20.23 28.02 -13.75
N VAL A 40 20.77 27.33 -14.75
CA VAL A 40 21.05 25.90 -14.67
C VAL A 40 22.21 25.70 -13.71
N ARG A 41 22.11 24.72 -12.82
CA ARG A 41 23.24 24.25 -12.02
C ARG A 41 24.31 23.70 -12.98
N ASP A 42 25.31 24.53 -13.28
CA ASP A 42 26.57 24.07 -13.84
C ASP A 42 27.45 23.54 -12.69
N HIS A 43 28.47 22.74 -12.99
CA HIS A 43 29.40 22.14 -12.01
C HIS A 43 30.19 23.19 -11.21
N THR A 44 30.05 24.47 -11.59
CA THR A 44 30.66 25.66 -11.01
C THR A 44 29.74 26.41 -10.04
N CYS A 45 28.45 26.04 -9.92
CA CYS A 45 27.48 26.70 -9.04
C CYS A 45 27.67 26.25 -7.58
N THR A 46 27.90 27.19 -6.67
CA THR A 46 27.97 26.93 -5.22
C THR A 46 26.63 26.40 -4.67
N ALA A 47 26.64 25.84 -3.46
CA ALA A 47 25.49 25.18 -2.82
C ALA A 47 24.20 26.01 -2.71
N GLU A 48 24.24 27.31 -3.01
CA GLU A 48 23.12 28.26 -2.94
C GLU A 48 22.26 28.32 -4.22
N CYS A 49 22.64 27.65 -5.31
CA CYS A 49 21.83 27.66 -6.53
C CYS A 49 20.59 26.76 -6.40
N GLU A 50 19.39 27.36 -6.40
CA GLU A 50 18.10 26.65 -6.39
C GLU A 50 17.96 25.78 -7.66
N PRO A 51 17.44 24.53 -7.54
CA PRO A 51 17.25 23.65 -8.68
C PRO A 51 16.20 24.19 -9.66
N VAL A 52 16.46 24.06 -10.96
CA VAL A 52 15.45 24.36 -11.99
C VAL A 52 14.44 23.21 -12.03
N LEU A 53 13.17 23.53 -11.72
CA LEU A 53 12.08 22.56 -11.65
C LEU A 53 11.12 22.69 -12.84
N VAL A 54 10.72 21.55 -13.40
CA VAL A 54 9.66 21.43 -14.40
C VAL A 54 8.46 20.74 -13.75
N TYR A 55 7.29 21.36 -13.86
CA TYR A 55 6.07 20.87 -13.22
C TYR A 55 5.18 20.11 -14.21
N GLU A 56 4.93 18.84 -13.92
CA GLU A 56 3.92 18.02 -14.57
C GLU A 56 2.62 18.05 -13.77
N ARG A 57 1.50 18.28 -14.45
CA ARG A 57 0.18 18.36 -13.82
C ARG A 57 -0.60 17.07 -14.05
N THR A 58 -1.19 16.57 -12.97
CA THR A 58 -2.02 15.36 -12.99
C THR A 58 -3.44 15.72 -12.55
N ARG A 59 -4.38 14.76 -12.63
CA ARG A 59 -5.75 14.99 -12.14
C ARG A 59 -5.83 15.06 -10.61
N TRP A 60 -4.86 14.48 -9.93
CA TRP A 60 -4.79 14.37 -8.48
C TRP A 60 -3.82 15.38 -7.85
N GLY A 61 -3.01 16.08 -8.65
CA GLY A 61 -1.92 16.89 -8.15
C GLY A 61 -0.91 17.36 -9.20
N TRP A 62 0.35 17.38 -8.80
CA TRP A 62 1.49 17.71 -9.65
C TRP A 62 2.76 17.02 -9.18
N LEU A 63 3.70 16.89 -10.11
CA LEU A 63 5.05 16.37 -9.92
C LEU A 63 6.03 17.46 -10.33
N ALA A 64 7.02 17.78 -9.49
CA ALA A 64 8.11 18.66 -9.85
C ALA A 64 9.36 17.84 -10.12
N TRP A 65 9.89 17.99 -11.33
CA TRP A 65 11.04 17.28 -11.84
C TRP A 65 12.24 18.22 -11.87
N THR A 66 13.37 17.81 -11.29
CA THR A 66 14.64 18.53 -11.44
C THR A 66 15.13 18.40 -12.86
N VAL A 67 15.61 19.49 -13.46
CA VAL A 67 16.33 19.46 -14.75
C VAL A 67 17.81 19.23 -14.49
N PRO A 68 18.37 18.05 -14.81
CA PRO A 68 19.79 17.79 -14.64
C PRO A 68 20.62 18.61 -15.63
N GLY A 69 21.78 19.11 -15.20
CA GLY A 69 22.67 19.91 -16.05
C GLY A 69 23.31 19.11 -17.19
N ASP A 70 23.41 17.79 -17.04
CA ASP A 70 23.90 16.86 -18.06
C ASP A 70 22.84 16.48 -19.12
N GLY A 71 21.61 16.99 -18.97
CA GLY A 71 20.50 16.70 -19.87
C GLY A 71 19.92 15.30 -19.73
N THR A 72 20.28 14.54 -18.69
CA THR A 72 19.64 13.27 -18.39
C THR A 72 18.17 13.46 -18.00
N GLU A 73 17.37 12.43 -18.19
CA GLU A 73 15.97 12.42 -17.74
C GLU A 73 15.94 12.00 -16.25
N PRO A 74 15.25 12.76 -15.38
CA PRO A 74 15.19 12.40 -13.97
C PRO A 74 14.31 11.15 -13.77
N ASP A 75 14.83 10.18 -13.03
CA ASP A 75 14.08 8.96 -12.69
C ASP A 75 13.01 9.19 -11.61
N GLN A 76 13.13 10.27 -10.84
CA GLN A 76 12.29 10.55 -9.67
C GLN A 76 11.93 12.04 -9.58
N PRO A 77 10.71 12.36 -9.15
CA PRO A 77 10.30 13.73 -8.88
C PRO A 77 10.99 14.25 -7.62
N HIS A 78 11.45 15.49 -7.67
CA HIS A 78 12.01 16.19 -6.53
C HIS A 78 10.96 16.48 -5.46
N GLN A 79 9.74 16.82 -5.90
CA GLN A 79 8.63 17.16 -5.04
C GLN A 79 7.32 16.69 -5.67
N ILE A 80 6.39 16.21 -4.84
CA ILE A 80 5.05 15.79 -5.27
C ILE A 80 4.03 16.58 -4.46
N GLY A 81 3.10 17.24 -5.14
CA GLY A 81 1.97 17.90 -4.50
C GLY A 81 0.66 17.18 -4.77
N VAL A 82 -0.03 16.74 -3.71
CA VAL A 82 -1.35 16.10 -3.80
C VAL A 82 -2.43 17.11 -3.46
N LEU A 83 -3.54 17.12 -4.22
CA LEU A 83 -4.68 18.01 -3.98
C LEU A 83 -5.64 17.45 -2.96
N THR A 84 -6.26 18.37 -2.22
CA THR A 84 -7.40 18.00 -1.37
C THR A 84 -8.51 17.36 -2.22
N PRO A 85 -9.09 16.22 -1.80
CA PRO A 85 -10.13 15.53 -2.56
C PRO A 85 -11.34 16.42 -2.86
N THR A 86 -11.63 17.37 -1.96
CA THR A 86 -12.74 18.32 -2.07
C THR A 86 -12.35 19.60 -2.83
N ALA A 87 -11.30 19.58 -3.64
CA ALA A 87 -10.82 20.76 -4.34
C ALA A 87 -11.86 21.33 -5.32
N SER A 88 -12.41 22.49 -4.95
CA SER A 88 -13.25 23.35 -5.79
C SER A 88 -12.52 23.78 -7.08
N ARG A 89 -13.27 24.22 -8.08
CA ARG A 89 -12.69 24.76 -9.34
C ARG A 89 -11.72 25.92 -9.07
N MET A 90 -12.04 26.80 -8.13
CA MET A 90 -11.20 27.93 -7.75
C MET A 90 -9.87 27.48 -7.13
N GLN A 91 -9.89 26.46 -6.26
CA GLN A 91 -8.67 25.87 -5.71
C GLN A 91 -7.81 25.28 -6.83
N ARG A 92 -8.39 24.56 -7.80
CA ARG A 92 -7.64 24.06 -8.97
C ARG A 92 -7.03 25.17 -9.83
N LEU A 93 -7.64 26.36 -9.89
CA LEU A 93 -7.04 27.52 -10.56
C LEU A 93 -5.87 28.10 -9.76
N ALA A 94 -5.99 28.21 -8.43
CA ALA A 94 -4.88 28.58 -7.55
C ALA A 94 -3.70 27.58 -7.66
N MET A 95 -3.98 26.33 -7.99
CA MET A 95 -2.93 25.33 -8.28
C MET A 95 -2.25 25.54 -9.62
N ARG A 96 -3.02 25.97 -10.63
CA ARG A 96 -2.42 26.39 -11.89
C ARG A 96 -1.52 27.59 -11.69
N TRP A 97 -1.76 28.40 -10.67
CA TRP A 97 -0.88 29.49 -10.26
C TRP A 97 0.42 28.95 -9.63
N LEU A 98 0.32 28.10 -8.59
CA LEU A 98 1.49 27.51 -7.92
C LEU A 98 2.48 26.83 -8.89
N THR A 99 1.96 26.06 -9.85
CA THR A 99 2.80 25.31 -10.82
C THR A 99 3.28 26.16 -12.00
N ARG A 100 2.86 27.43 -12.12
CA ARG A 100 3.27 28.35 -13.20
C ARG A 100 4.29 29.38 -12.76
N HIS A 101 4.68 29.40 -11.49
CA HIS A 101 5.61 30.40 -10.99
C HIS A 101 7.06 29.91 -11.04
N PRO A 102 7.85 30.33 -12.05
CA PRO A 102 9.26 30.52 -11.80
C PRO A 102 9.37 31.73 -10.88
N ALA A 103 9.82 31.53 -9.65
CA ALA A 103 10.16 32.64 -8.76
C ALA A 103 11.44 33.29 -9.30
N GLN A 104 11.34 34.07 -10.39
CA GLN A 104 12.43 34.93 -10.84
C GLN A 104 12.52 36.12 -9.87
N ARG A 105 13.20 35.88 -8.75
CA ARG A 105 13.64 36.90 -7.83
C ARG A 105 14.91 37.52 -8.43
N LEU A 106 14.87 38.82 -8.73
CA LEU A 106 16.11 39.53 -9.00
C LEU A 106 16.74 39.86 -7.65
N ALA A 107 17.97 39.40 -7.45
CA ALA A 107 18.80 39.91 -6.36
C ALA A 107 19.11 41.38 -6.64
N LEU A 108 18.71 42.28 -5.75
CA LEU A 108 19.11 43.68 -5.86
C LEU A 108 20.55 43.80 -5.38
N ALA A 109 21.53 43.69 -6.28
CA ALA A 109 22.97 43.81 -6.02
C ALA A 109 23.53 42.90 -4.88
N PRO A 110 24.81 42.52 -4.90
CA PRO A 110 25.38 41.67 -3.85
C PRO A 110 25.42 42.33 -2.46
N THR A 111 25.18 43.63 -2.34
CA THR A 111 25.33 44.41 -1.10
C THR A 111 24.02 44.88 -0.48
N THR A 112 22.88 44.72 -1.15
CA THR A 112 21.58 45.14 -0.62
C THR A 112 20.76 43.92 -0.20
N PRO A 113 20.42 43.77 1.09
CA PRO A 113 19.54 42.69 1.55
C PRO A 113 18.12 42.96 1.05
N GLY A 114 17.80 42.43 -0.14
CA GLY A 114 16.50 42.54 -0.76
C GLY A 114 16.45 41.76 -2.06
N SER A 115 15.36 41.03 -2.28
CA SER A 115 15.02 40.50 -3.60
C SER A 115 13.69 41.10 -3.99
N LEU A 116 13.63 41.83 -5.11
CA LEU A 116 12.37 42.33 -5.67
C LEU A 116 11.96 41.38 -6.79
N ARG A 117 10.68 41.01 -6.81
CA ARG A 117 10.12 40.26 -7.95
C ARG A 117 10.12 41.19 -9.17
N LEU A 118 10.58 40.68 -10.32
CA LEU A 118 10.51 41.39 -11.61
C LEU A 118 9.11 41.93 -11.89
N SER A 119 8.08 41.15 -11.53
CA SER A 119 6.68 41.53 -11.64
C SER A 119 6.32 42.74 -10.77
N ALA A 120 6.83 42.82 -9.54
CA ALA A 120 6.58 43.95 -8.65
C ALA A 120 7.25 45.22 -9.20
N ALA A 121 8.49 45.13 -9.69
CA ALA A 121 9.18 46.25 -10.32
C ALA A 121 8.46 46.75 -11.59
N ALA A 122 7.99 45.83 -12.43
CA ALA A 122 7.21 46.18 -13.62
C ALA A 122 5.86 46.83 -13.26
N VAL A 123 5.15 46.31 -12.25
CA VAL A 123 3.89 46.89 -11.77
C VAL A 123 4.13 48.28 -11.19
N VAL A 124 5.19 48.49 -10.41
CA VAL A 124 5.58 49.84 -9.93
C VAL A 124 5.71 50.80 -11.10
N LEU A 125 6.48 50.44 -12.13
CA LEU A 125 6.68 51.31 -13.30
C LEU A 125 5.37 51.62 -14.02
N ILE A 126 4.54 50.61 -14.28
CA ILE A 126 3.26 50.77 -14.97
C ILE A 126 2.30 51.62 -14.14
N SER A 127 2.17 51.35 -12.85
CA SER A 127 1.32 52.13 -11.94
C SER A 127 1.76 53.59 -11.89
N LEU A 128 3.06 53.87 -11.92
CA LEU A 128 3.61 55.22 -11.92
C LEU A 128 3.31 55.98 -13.22
N LEU A 129 3.51 55.33 -14.37
CA LEU A 129 3.17 55.92 -15.68
C LEU A 129 1.66 56.16 -15.84
N ALA A 130 0.83 55.17 -15.48
CA ALA A 130 -0.62 55.28 -15.56
C ALA A 130 -1.17 56.36 -14.62
N GLY A 131 -0.64 56.46 -13.40
CA GLY A 131 -1.03 57.48 -12.44
C GLY A 131 -0.68 58.90 -12.89
N LEU A 132 0.54 59.11 -13.41
CA LEU A 132 0.94 60.39 -14.00
C LEU A 132 0.03 60.79 -15.17
N PHE A 133 -0.31 59.83 -16.04
CA PHE A 133 -1.23 60.07 -17.15
C PHE A 133 -2.65 60.45 -16.68
N ALA A 134 -3.18 59.74 -15.68
CA ALA A 134 -4.51 59.99 -15.12
C ALA A 134 -4.60 61.37 -14.45
N MET A 135 -3.57 61.76 -13.69
CA MET A 135 -3.47 63.11 -13.12
C MET A 135 -3.46 64.19 -14.23
N GLY A 136 -2.76 63.93 -15.34
CA GLY A 136 -2.76 64.80 -16.52
C GLY A 136 -4.13 64.96 -17.21
N HIS A 137 -5.07 64.01 -16.99
CA HIS A 137 -6.44 64.04 -17.51
C HIS A 137 -7.47 64.50 -16.47
N GLY A 138 -7.03 65.09 -15.36
CA GLY A 138 -7.92 65.70 -14.36
C GLY A 138 -8.51 64.72 -13.35
N VAL A 139 -7.97 63.50 -13.22
CA VAL A 139 -8.35 62.61 -12.13
C VAL A 139 -7.76 63.13 -10.81
N PRO A 140 -8.55 63.25 -9.73
CA PRO A 140 -8.07 63.76 -8.44
C PRO A 140 -6.91 62.94 -7.85
N VAL A 141 -5.90 63.63 -7.32
CA VAL A 141 -4.68 63.03 -6.76
C VAL A 141 -4.96 62.09 -5.58
N ASP A 142 -5.96 62.42 -4.77
CA ASP A 142 -6.44 61.62 -3.64
C ASP A 142 -7.03 60.27 -4.06
N VAL A 143 -7.41 60.11 -5.33
CA VAL A 143 -7.84 58.82 -5.91
C VAL A 143 -6.66 58.10 -6.57
N VAL A 144 -5.80 58.82 -7.28
CA VAL A 144 -4.69 58.23 -8.05
C VAL A 144 -3.58 57.69 -7.14
N LEU A 145 -3.19 58.45 -6.10
CA LEU A 145 -2.06 58.11 -5.25
C LEU A 145 -2.26 56.79 -4.47
N PRO A 146 -3.44 56.51 -3.86
CA PRO A 146 -3.69 55.23 -3.23
C PRO A 146 -3.64 54.07 -4.22
N ALA A 147 -4.18 54.23 -5.43
CA ALA A 147 -4.15 53.19 -6.45
C ALA A 147 -2.72 52.89 -6.93
N MET A 148 -1.88 53.93 -7.09
CA MET A 148 -0.46 53.82 -7.42
C MET A 148 0.34 53.06 -6.36
N LEU A 149 -0.01 53.21 -5.08
CA LEU A 149 0.68 52.53 -3.96
C LEU A 149 0.13 51.12 -3.72
N LEU A 150 -1.17 50.91 -3.88
CA LEU A 150 -1.83 49.62 -3.66
C LEU A 150 -1.36 48.56 -4.67
N ALA A 151 -1.22 48.93 -5.95
CA ALA A 151 -0.87 47.97 -7.00
C ALA A 151 0.51 47.29 -6.78
N PRO A 152 1.60 48.01 -6.46
CA PRO A 152 2.88 47.40 -6.05
C PRO A 152 2.80 46.53 -4.81
N VAL A 153 2.07 46.98 -3.78
CA VAL A 153 1.92 46.22 -2.53
C VAL A 153 1.20 44.91 -2.79
N LEU A 154 0.13 44.94 -3.60
CA LEU A 154 -0.56 43.73 -4.06
C LEU A 154 0.35 42.87 -4.93
N ALA A 155 1.12 43.43 -5.87
CA ALA A 155 2.02 42.66 -6.72
C ALA A 155 3.13 41.94 -5.93
N GLU A 156 3.58 42.51 -4.81
CA GLU A 156 4.58 41.92 -3.93
C GLU A 156 3.98 40.89 -2.95
N HIS A 157 2.86 41.22 -2.30
CA HIS A 157 2.32 40.42 -1.19
C HIS A 157 1.22 39.43 -1.60
N LEU A 158 0.39 39.76 -2.59
CA LEU A 158 -0.70 38.91 -3.04
C LEU A 158 -0.19 37.52 -3.48
N PRO A 159 0.92 37.39 -4.23
CA PRO A 159 1.41 36.07 -4.60
C PRO A 159 1.76 35.22 -3.37
N GLY A 160 2.44 35.79 -2.37
CA GLY A 160 2.79 35.05 -1.14
C GLY A 160 1.55 34.60 -0.35
N GLN A 161 0.52 35.45 -0.28
CA GLN A 161 -0.75 35.08 0.36
C GLN A 161 -1.52 34.02 -0.43
N LEU A 162 -1.53 34.12 -1.77
CA LEU A 162 -2.12 33.10 -2.64
C LEU A 162 -1.37 31.78 -2.53
N ASP A 163 -0.04 31.82 -2.43
CA ASP A 163 0.79 30.63 -2.25
C ASP A 163 0.50 29.97 -0.90
N ALA A 164 0.47 30.75 0.19
CA ALA A 164 0.12 30.25 1.53
C ALA A 164 -1.27 29.59 1.53
N ARG A 165 -2.26 30.27 0.94
CA ARG A 165 -3.63 29.75 0.84
C ARG A 165 -3.75 28.54 -0.09
N ALA A 166 -2.97 28.50 -1.16
CA ALA A 166 -2.93 27.34 -2.05
C ALA A 166 -2.28 26.14 -1.36
N ARG A 167 -1.25 26.36 -0.52
CA ARG A 167 -0.63 25.32 0.31
C ARG A 167 -1.58 24.73 1.35
N GLU A 168 -2.60 25.45 1.82
CA GLU A 168 -3.65 24.87 2.68
C GLU A 168 -4.43 23.73 1.98
N HIS A 169 -4.42 23.72 0.64
CA HIS A 169 -5.16 22.75 -0.18
C HIS A 169 -4.25 21.78 -0.92
N VAL A 170 -2.95 21.78 -0.60
CA VAL A 170 -1.92 20.92 -1.18
C VAL A 170 -1.05 20.34 -0.08
N ARG A 171 -0.88 19.02 -0.09
CA ARG A 171 0.17 18.38 0.69
C ARG A 171 1.34 18.14 -0.24
N SER A 172 2.41 18.93 -0.05
CA SER A 172 3.67 18.78 -0.77
C SER A 172 4.62 17.89 0.01
N VAL A 173 5.13 16.85 -0.62
CA VAL A 173 6.11 15.92 -0.08
C VAL A 173 7.42 16.13 -0.83
N GLU A 174 8.52 16.19 -0.08
CA GLU A 174 9.88 16.33 -0.57
C GLU A 174 10.74 15.18 -0.05
N GLY A 175 11.84 14.89 -0.74
CA GLY A 175 12.81 13.85 -0.36
C GLY A 175 12.59 12.53 -1.08
N ASP A 176 13.70 11.92 -1.51
CA ASP A 176 13.72 10.79 -2.45
C ASP A 176 12.86 9.60 -2.00
N GLY A 177 12.93 9.23 -0.72
CA GLY A 177 12.17 8.09 -0.18
C GLY A 177 10.66 8.34 -0.17
N ALA A 178 10.25 9.53 0.27
CA ALA A 178 8.84 9.90 0.38
C ALA A 178 8.22 10.15 -1.00
N CYS A 179 8.96 10.82 -1.89
CA CYS A 179 8.57 11.01 -3.29
C CYS A 179 8.41 9.66 -4.01
N ARG A 180 9.37 8.73 -3.89
CA ARG A 180 9.29 7.40 -4.51
C ARG A 180 8.09 6.59 -4.01
N TYR A 181 7.82 6.64 -2.71
CA TYR A 181 6.67 5.97 -2.11
C TYR A 181 5.35 6.54 -2.66
N LEU A 182 5.20 7.86 -2.64
CA LEU A 182 3.99 8.52 -3.10
C LEU A 182 3.79 8.40 -4.62
N GLN A 183 4.86 8.38 -5.40
CA GLN A 183 4.85 8.13 -6.85
C GLN A 183 4.29 6.74 -7.18
N ARG A 184 4.64 5.70 -6.40
CA ARG A 184 4.08 4.35 -6.55
C ARG A 184 2.56 4.35 -6.35
N LEU A 185 2.08 4.99 -5.29
CA LEU A 185 0.63 5.09 -5.03
C LEU A 185 -0.09 5.97 -6.06
N ALA A 186 0.56 7.03 -6.53
CA ALA A 186 0.01 7.91 -7.56
C ALA A 186 -0.19 7.18 -8.90
N ALA A 187 0.68 6.23 -9.22
CA ALA A 187 0.51 5.36 -10.38
C ALA A 187 -0.74 4.48 -10.25
N LEU A 188 -0.96 3.86 -9.09
CA LEU A 188 -2.19 3.10 -8.79
C LEU A 188 -3.44 4.00 -8.90
N HIS A 189 -3.40 5.20 -8.33
CA HIS A 189 -4.53 6.13 -8.42
C HIS A 189 -4.82 6.58 -9.86
N THR A 190 -3.77 6.79 -10.66
CA THR A 190 -3.95 7.16 -12.06
C THR A 190 -4.68 6.08 -12.85
N PHE A 191 -4.38 4.81 -12.56
CA PHE A 191 -5.14 3.68 -13.09
C PHE A 191 -6.62 3.72 -12.68
N LEU A 192 -6.92 3.95 -11.39
CA LEU A 192 -8.31 4.09 -10.91
C LEU A 192 -9.05 5.21 -11.65
N VAL A 193 -8.42 6.36 -11.84
CA VAL A 193 -9.01 7.51 -12.54
C VAL A 193 -9.21 7.23 -14.03
N GLN A 194 -8.28 6.53 -14.68
CA GLN A 194 -8.42 6.13 -16.08
C GLN A 194 -9.57 5.14 -16.25
N ALA A 195 -9.69 4.14 -15.37
CA ALA A 195 -10.78 3.18 -15.36
C ALA A 195 -12.15 3.86 -15.15
N ALA A 196 -12.24 4.78 -14.19
CA ALA A 196 -13.46 5.55 -13.94
C ALA A 196 -13.83 6.44 -15.12
N ALA A 197 -12.86 7.07 -15.79
CA ALA A 197 -13.12 7.94 -16.93
C ALA A 197 -13.66 7.18 -18.16
N GLY A 198 -13.37 5.88 -18.28
CA GLY A 198 -13.82 5.03 -19.38
C GLY A 198 -15.11 4.25 -19.11
N SER A 199 -15.78 4.45 -17.97
CA SER A 199 -16.92 3.63 -17.58
C SER A 199 -17.92 4.39 -16.71
N ASP A 200 -19.22 4.23 -16.98
CA ASP A 200 -20.30 4.84 -16.17
C ASP A 200 -20.58 4.10 -14.85
N ARG A 201 -19.79 3.07 -14.51
CA ARG A 201 -20.00 2.31 -13.27
C ARG A 201 -19.64 3.16 -12.05
N TYR A 202 -20.59 3.26 -11.12
CA TYR A 202 -20.44 4.01 -9.86
C TYR A 202 -19.26 3.50 -9.02
N GLU A 203 -19.05 2.19 -8.97
CA GLU A 203 -17.98 1.56 -8.19
C GLU A 203 -16.59 2.05 -8.64
N LEU A 204 -16.36 2.23 -9.94
CA LEU A 204 -15.08 2.70 -10.47
C LEU A 204 -14.82 4.16 -10.09
N HIS A 205 -15.85 5.00 -10.18
CA HIS A 205 -15.80 6.39 -9.73
C HIS A 205 -15.52 6.48 -8.22
N ARG A 206 -16.18 5.63 -7.42
CA ARG A 206 -15.99 5.57 -5.98
C ARG A 206 -14.58 5.11 -5.61
N SER A 207 -14.02 4.11 -6.31
CA SER A 207 -12.63 3.67 -6.11
C SER A 207 -11.63 4.79 -6.41
N ALA A 208 -11.83 5.56 -7.49
CA ALA A 208 -10.99 6.72 -7.78
C ALA A 208 -11.10 7.80 -6.68
N GLU A 209 -12.31 8.07 -6.18
CA GLU A 209 -12.52 9.01 -5.07
C GLU A 209 -11.79 8.57 -3.78
N ILE A 210 -11.96 7.31 -3.36
CA ILE A 210 -11.27 6.75 -2.20
C ILE A 210 -9.76 6.79 -2.39
N GLY A 211 -9.28 6.51 -3.61
CA GLY A 211 -7.86 6.59 -3.94
C GLY A 211 -7.31 8.01 -3.81
N GLN A 212 -8.06 9.04 -4.21
CA GLN A 212 -7.66 10.44 -4.02
C GLN A 212 -7.56 10.81 -2.53
N HIS A 213 -8.54 10.40 -1.72
CA HIS A 213 -8.50 10.58 -0.26
C HIS A 213 -7.28 9.89 0.35
N THR A 214 -6.98 8.68 -0.10
CA THR A 214 -5.86 7.90 0.40
C THR A 214 -4.52 8.54 0.05
N LEU A 215 -4.35 9.03 -1.19
CA LEU A 215 -3.16 9.79 -1.58
C LEU A 215 -2.96 11.05 -0.74
N TRP A 216 -4.05 11.80 -0.48
CA TRP A 216 -3.99 13.01 0.33
C TRP A 216 -3.55 12.70 1.76
N ASP A 217 -4.08 11.63 2.36
CA ASP A 217 -3.73 11.21 3.72
C ASP A 217 -2.27 10.74 3.80
N VAL A 218 -1.82 9.91 2.86
CA VAL A 218 -0.41 9.49 2.77
C VAL A 218 0.52 10.69 2.65
N ALA A 219 0.19 11.67 1.79
CA ALA A 219 0.99 12.88 1.68
C ALA A 219 1.06 13.66 3.00
N GLY A 220 0.03 13.59 3.83
CA GLY A 220 0.02 14.22 5.15
C GLY A 220 0.90 13.46 6.15
N LEU A 221 0.82 12.13 6.15
CA LEU A 221 1.67 11.29 6.99
C LEU A 221 3.15 11.47 6.66
N LEU A 222 3.50 11.54 5.37
CA LEU A 222 4.88 11.75 4.92
C LEU A 222 5.45 13.14 5.28
N GLN A 223 4.59 14.11 5.59
CA GLN A 223 5.03 15.42 6.10
C GLN A 223 5.32 15.40 7.61
N THR A 224 4.82 14.40 8.34
CA THR A 224 4.99 14.35 9.79
C THR A 224 6.37 13.79 10.19
N PRO A 225 7.04 14.35 11.23
CA PRO A 225 8.35 13.86 11.68
C PRO A 225 8.30 12.51 12.40
N ASP A 226 7.12 12.04 12.82
CA ASP A 226 6.97 10.79 13.57
C ASP A 226 6.94 9.58 12.64
N THR A 227 8.13 9.03 12.40
CA THR A 227 8.33 7.91 11.48
C THR A 227 7.76 6.58 11.97
N ARG A 228 7.60 6.38 13.29
CA ARG A 228 7.16 5.07 13.82
C ARG A 228 5.67 4.87 13.69
N SER A 229 4.86 5.83 14.15
CA SER A 229 3.39 5.76 14.03
C SER A 229 2.95 5.87 12.57
N ALA A 230 3.64 6.69 11.77
CA ALA A 230 3.36 6.82 10.35
C ALA A 230 3.58 5.51 9.58
N SER A 231 4.54 4.66 9.98
CA SER A 231 4.87 3.45 9.21
C SER A 231 3.70 2.46 9.11
N ALA A 232 2.99 2.19 10.22
CA ALA A 232 1.85 1.28 10.22
C ALA A 232 0.66 1.84 9.41
N GLU A 233 0.38 3.14 9.53
CA GLU A 233 -0.70 3.77 8.77
C GLU A 233 -0.39 3.84 7.27
N LEU A 234 0.86 4.17 6.90
CA LEU A 234 1.32 4.16 5.51
C LEU A 234 1.13 2.76 4.89
N ILE A 235 1.56 1.69 5.57
CA ILE A 235 1.37 0.31 5.10
C ILE A 235 -0.13 0.01 4.90
N ALA A 236 -0.99 0.42 5.83
CA ALA A 236 -2.44 0.21 5.70
C ALA A 236 -3.03 0.96 4.49
N ARG A 237 -2.63 2.21 4.26
CA ARG A 237 -3.08 3.01 3.11
C ARG A 237 -2.59 2.46 1.79
N GLU A 238 -1.37 1.94 1.74
CA GLU A 238 -0.86 1.28 0.54
C GLU A 238 -1.63 0.00 0.22
N ARG A 239 -1.88 -0.86 1.22
CA ARG A 239 -2.71 -2.07 1.01
C ARG A 239 -4.08 -1.71 0.45
N LEU A 240 -4.72 -0.68 1.00
CA LEU A 240 -6.00 -0.18 0.50
C LEU A 240 -5.90 0.25 -0.99
N MET A 241 -4.88 1.01 -1.37
CA MET A 241 -4.68 1.41 -2.77
C MET A 241 -4.50 0.22 -3.71
N VAL A 242 -3.75 -0.80 -3.28
CA VAL A 242 -3.54 -2.04 -4.06
C VAL A 242 -4.85 -2.82 -4.20
N GLN A 243 -5.61 -2.98 -3.11
CA GLN A 243 -6.92 -3.63 -3.12
C GLN A 243 -7.90 -2.94 -4.07
N LEU A 244 -7.99 -1.60 -4.03
CA LEU A 244 -8.84 -0.83 -4.93
C LEU A 244 -8.44 -1.05 -6.39
N ALA A 245 -7.14 -1.04 -6.69
CA ALA A 245 -6.64 -1.27 -8.05
C ALA A 245 -6.97 -2.69 -8.55
N ASP A 246 -6.80 -3.70 -7.71
CA ASP A 246 -7.14 -5.09 -8.05
C ASP A 246 -8.66 -5.28 -8.26
N GLN A 247 -9.50 -4.72 -7.38
CA GLN A 247 -10.95 -4.76 -7.54
C GLN A 247 -11.40 -4.08 -8.85
N VAL A 248 -10.82 -2.93 -9.19
CA VAL A 248 -11.10 -2.24 -10.47
C VAL A 248 -10.66 -3.10 -11.65
N ALA A 249 -9.46 -3.70 -11.61
CA ALA A 249 -8.97 -4.58 -12.67
C ALA A 249 -9.89 -5.79 -12.89
N GLN A 250 -10.38 -6.41 -11.81
CA GLN A 250 -11.34 -7.52 -11.89
C GLN A 250 -12.68 -7.10 -12.47
N THR A 251 -13.17 -5.92 -12.08
CA THR A 251 -14.43 -5.35 -12.58
C THR A 251 -14.35 -5.09 -14.08
N LEU A 252 -13.25 -4.51 -14.56
CA LEU A 252 -13.00 -4.31 -15.98
C LEU A 252 -12.91 -5.63 -16.75
N LYS A 253 -12.22 -6.64 -16.18
CA LYS A 253 -12.11 -7.97 -16.79
C LYS A 253 -13.48 -8.65 -16.93
N ARG A 254 -14.35 -8.57 -15.93
CA ARG A 254 -15.72 -9.11 -16.01
C ARG A 254 -16.54 -8.42 -17.12
N THR A 255 -16.44 -7.10 -17.21
CA THR A 255 -17.16 -6.31 -18.23
C THR A 255 -16.76 -6.72 -19.64
N HIS A 256 -15.46 -6.91 -19.90
CA HIS A 256 -14.98 -7.34 -21.23
C HIS A 256 -15.47 -8.76 -21.62
N ILE A 257 -15.74 -9.63 -20.65
CA ILE A 257 -16.28 -10.97 -20.93
C ILE A 257 -17.78 -10.90 -21.24
N GLU A 258 -18.52 -10.01 -20.58
CA GLU A 258 -19.96 -9.78 -20.82
C GLU A 258 -20.23 -9.09 -22.17
N ASP A 259 -19.35 -8.18 -22.59
CA ASP A 259 -19.44 -7.45 -23.87
C ASP A 259 -18.74 -8.17 -25.05
N GLY A 260 -18.24 -9.39 -24.83
CA GLY A 260 -17.68 -10.24 -25.90
C GLY A 260 -18.72 -10.51 -26.99
N PRO A 261 -18.31 -10.72 -28.26
CA PRO A 261 -19.21 -10.71 -29.40
C PRO A 261 -20.30 -11.76 -29.19
N ALA A 262 -21.51 -11.29 -28.89
CA ALA A 262 -22.70 -12.09 -29.00
C ALA A 262 -22.73 -12.62 -30.42
N ASP A 263 -22.45 -13.91 -30.53
CA ASP A 263 -22.54 -14.70 -31.75
C ASP A 263 -23.88 -14.35 -32.40
N THR A 264 -23.80 -13.73 -33.58
CA THR A 264 -24.93 -13.37 -34.43
C THR A 264 -25.63 -14.64 -34.87
N GLY A 265 -26.47 -15.19 -33.99
CA GLY A 265 -26.92 -16.55 -34.19
C GLY A 265 -27.95 -17.07 -33.20
N GLN A 266 -28.90 -16.25 -32.74
CA GLN A 266 -30.27 -16.73 -32.49
C GLN A 266 -31.22 -15.58 -32.18
N SER A 267 -31.99 -15.24 -33.21
CA SER A 267 -33.26 -14.55 -33.07
C SER A 267 -34.24 -15.49 -32.35
N HIS A 268 -34.37 -15.34 -31.04
CA HIS A 268 -35.54 -15.82 -30.33
C HIS A 268 -36.26 -14.64 -29.69
N ALA A 269 -37.23 -14.14 -30.46
CA ALA A 269 -38.38 -13.44 -29.93
C ALA A 269 -39.00 -14.28 -28.81
N ARG A 270 -39.05 -13.73 -27.60
CA ARG A 270 -40.10 -14.07 -26.65
C ARG A 270 -40.41 -12.88 -25.74
N GLU A 271 -41.55 -12.31 -26.09
CA GLU A 271 -42.48 -11.48 -25.33
C GLU A 271 -42.29 -11.47 -23.80
N ARG A 272 -42.26 -10.25 -23.27
CA ARG A 272 -42.70 -9.93 -21.91
C ARG A 272 -44.18 -10.30 -21.75
N PRO A 273 -44.58 -10.69 -20.54
CA PRO A 273 -45.74 -10.02 -19.94
C PRO A 273 -45.42 -9.39 -18.57
N LEU A 274 -46.06 -8.24 -18.34
CA LEU A 274 -46.04 -7.43 -17.12
C LEU A 274 -47.07 -7.92 -16.09
N GLY A 275 -46.63 -8.06 -14.83
CA GLY A 275 -47.36 -7.77 -13.57
C GLY A 275 -48.14 -8.93 -12.90
N PRO A 276 -48.61 -8.79 -11.63
CA PRO A 276 -48.09 -8.06 -10.45
C PRO A 276 -47.93 -8.97 -9.17
N TYR A 277 -47.22 -8.49 -8.13
CA TYR A 277 -46.98 -9.10 -6.78
C TYR A 277 -48.24 -9.24 -5.87
N PRO A 278 -48.21 -9.73 -4.58
CA PRO A 278 -47.56 -10.84 -3.81
C PRO A 278 -48.62 -11.59 -2.88
N PRO A 279 -48.41 -12.07 -1.61
CA PRO A 279 -47.32 -12.76 -0.84
C PRO A 279 -47.76 -14.09 -0.12
N GLY A 280 -46.84 -14.76 0.63
CA GLY A 280 -47.13 -15.76 1.69
C GLY A 280 -46.31 -17.05 1.57
N SER A 281 -45.29 -17.32 2.41
CA SER A 281 -45.28 -17.88 3.78
C SER A 281 -45.41 -19.41 3.86
N GLU A 282 -44.63 -20.01 4.78
CA GLU A 282 -44.67 -21.40 5.31
C GLU A 282 -44.03 -22.49 4.42
N GLN A 283 -43.35 -23.54 4.90
CA GLN A 283 -42.73 -23.98 6.17
C GLN A 283 -42.14 -25.37 5.83
N THR A 284 -41.05 -25.78 6.49
CA THR A 284 -40.69 -27.19 6.85
C THR A 284 -40.58 -28.21 5.69
N THR A 285 -39.42 -28.84 5.42
CA THR A 285 -39.04 -30.07 6.13
C THR A 285 -37.62 -30.55 5.77
N ARG A 286 -36.93 -30.97 6.82
CA ARG A 286 -35.75 -31.84 6.87
C ARG A 286 -36.11 -33.23 6.32
N PRO A 287 -35.14 -34.01 5.81
CA PRO A 287 -34.86 -35.25 6.53
C PRO A 287 -33.37 -35.64 6.60
N THR A 288 -33.07 -36.34 7.68
CA THR A 288 -31.93 -37.24 7.93
C THR A 288 -32.57 -38.46 8.63
N PRO A 289 -31.88 -39.59 8.89
CA PRO A 289 -30.86 -40.35 8.15
C PRO A 289 -31.31 -41.81 7.93
N HIS A 290 -30.59 -42.60 7.13
CA HIS A 290 -30.64 -44.06 7.21
C HIS A 290 -29.29 -44.64 7.63
N ARG A 291 -29.37 -45.54 8.62
CA ARG A 291 -28.30 -46.35 9.21
C ARG A 291 -28.77 -47.81 9.22
N MET A 292 -27.79 -48.72 9.29
CA MET A 292 -27.84 -50.16 9.61
C MET A 292 -27.96 -51.09 8.38
N HIS A 293 -27.29 -52.25 8.27
CA HIS A 293 -26.51 -53.10 9.19
C HIS A 293 -25.65 -54.06 8.33
N GLY A 294 -24.60 -54.67 8.89
CA GLY A 294 -23.99 -55.89 8.33
C GLY A 294 -22.64 -56.28 8.94
N THR A 295 -22.65 -57.23 9.86
CA THR A 295 -21.54 -57.75 10.69
C THR A 295 -20.79 -58.97 10.10
N SER A 296 -19.45 -58.98 10.25
CA SER A 296 -18.51 -60.08 10.67
C SER A 296 -18.36 -61.36 9.80
N PRO A 297 -17.40 -62.28 10.11
CA PRO A 297 -15.92 -62.12 10.20
C PRO A 297 -15.15 -63.33 9.57
N LEU A 298 -13.82 -63.24 9.30
CA LEU A 298 -12.93 -64.41 9.42
C LEU A 298 -11.41 -64.10 9.42
N LYS A 299 -10.84 -64.39 10.60
CA LYS A 299 -9.51 -64.86 11.01
C LYS A 299 -8.51 -65.35 9.93
N GLY A 300 -7.26 -64.93 10.07
CA GLY A 300 -6.07 -65.57 9.51
C GLY A 300 -4.78 -64.97 10.10
N HIS A 301 -4.09 -65.73 10.95
CA HIS A 301 -2.79 -65.38 11.53
C HIS A 301 -1.66 -65.54 10.50
N HIS A 302 -0.70 -64.61 10.48
CA HIS A 302 0.71 -64.92 10.28
C HIS A 302 1.58 -63.89 11.00
N SER A 303 2.33 -64.36 12.00
CA SER A 303 3.43 -63.65 12.64
C SER A 303 4.68 -63.76 11.78
N MET A 304 5.31 -62.62 11.50
CA MET A 304 6.74 -62.57 11.17
C MET A 304 7.35 -61.37 11.90
N THR A 305 8.40 -61.66 12.65
CA THR A 305 9.20 -60.80 13.51
C THR A 305 9.83 -59.68 12.67
N GLN A 306 9.45 -58.43 12.94
CA GLN A 306 10.07 -57.23 12.36
C GLN A 306 10.84 -56.52 13.48
N PRO A 307 12.09 -56.08 13.24
CA PRO A 307 12.92 -55.46 14.26
C PRO A 307 12.26 -54.18 14.77
N GLU A 308 12.25 -54.07 16.08
CA GLU A 308 11.79 -52.96 16.91
C GLU A 308 12.30 -51.62 16.33
N PRO A 309 11.43 -50.77 15.74
CA PRO A 309 11.78 -49.39 15.53
C PRO A 309 11.80 -48.77 16.92
N ASP A 310 12.96 -48.25 17.29
CA ASP A 310 13.18 -47.43 18.48
C ASP A 310 12.24 -46.21 18.38
N HIS A 311 10.99 -46.39 18.82
CA HIS A 311 10.01 -45.33 18.98
C HIS A 311 10.46 -44.52 20.19
N ALA A 312 11.49 -43.70 19.98
CA ALA A 312 11.66 -42.48 20.72
C ALA A 312 10.29 -41.81 20.74
N VAL A 313 9.70 -41.78 21.94
CA VAL A 313 8.38 -41.23 22.25
C VAL A 313 8.24 -39.93 21.48
N CYS A 314 7.36 -39.93 20.48
CA CYS A 314 7.07 -38.79 19.64
C CYS A 314 6.47 -37.71 20.57
N THR A 315 7.32 -36.86 21.15
CA THR A 315 6.91 -35.68 21.89
C THR A 315 6.11 -34.85 20.91
N ALA A 316 4.79 -34.83 21.06
CA ALA A 316 3.94 -34.12 20.14
C ALA A 316 4.36 -32.64 20.12
N ASP A 317 4.80 -32.20 18.95
CA ASP A 317 5.47 -30.92 18.77
C ASP A 317 4.50 -29.76 18.94
N VAL A 318 5.00 -28.64 19.46
CA VAL A 318 4.32 -27.35 19.34
C VAL A 318 4.68 -26.77 17.98
N TYR A 319 3.76 -26.07 17.32
CA TYR A 319 4.00 -25.48 16.00
C TYR A 319 4.07 -23.96 16.09
N LEU A 320 5.02 -23.37 15.35
CA LEU A 320 5.12 -21.92 15.18
C LEU A 320 4.48 -21.52 13.86
N LEU A 321 3.51 -20.60 13.91
CA LEU A 321 2.87 -20.01 12.75
C LEU A 321 3.30 -18.54 12.61
N PHE A 322 3.83 -18.15 11.45
CA PHE A 322 4.23 -16.77 11.19
C PHE A 322 3.87 -16.34 9.76
N ALA A 323 3.57 -15.06 9.61
CA ALA A 323 3.34 -14.46 8.30
C ALA A 323 4.62 -13.78 7.80
N HIS A 324 4.77 -13.74 6.48
CA HIS A 324 5.92 -13.12 5.82
C HIS A 324 5.48 -12.39 4.55
N GLU A 325 6.41 -11.71 3.88
CA GLU A 325 6.13 -11.09 2.60
C GLU A 325 5.68 -12.14 1.57
N PRO A 326 4.59 -11.91 0.82
CA PRO A 326 4.09 -12.88 -0.13
C PRO A 326 5.12 -13.32 -1.17
N TYR A 327 5.16 -14.62 -1.48
CA TYR A 327 5.92 -15.15 -2.60
C TYR A 327 5.18 -16.27 -3.32
N TYR A 328 5.62 -16.56 -4.55
CA TYR A 328 5.03 -17.58 -5.42
C TYR A 328 6.07 -18.67 -5.66
N PRO A 329 5.81 -19.94 -5.29
CA PRO A 329 6.78 -21.02 -5.44
C PRO A 329 6.93 -21.48 -6.91
N GLY A 330 6.06 -21.02 -7.81
CA GLY A 330 6.16 -21.30 -9.24
C GLY A 330 5.10 -20.59 -10.06
N PRO A 331 5.19 -20.64 -11.41
CA PRO A 331 4.25 -19.98 -12.31
C PRO A 331 2.81 -20.42 -12.07
N GLY A 332 2.02 -19.51 -11.50
CA GLY A 332 0.60 -19.69 -11.23
C GLY A 332 0.26 -20.68 -10.12
N ALA A 333 1.18 -20.84 -9.17
CA ALA A 333 0.88 -21.32 -7.82
C ALA A 333 0.11 -20.25 -7.03
N GLN A 334 -0.52 -20.66 -5.92
CA GLN A 334 -1.17 -19.73 -4.99
C GLN A 334 -0.11 -18.87 -4.27
N GLU A 335 -0.48 -17.63 -3.95
CA GLU A 335 0.32 -16.75 -3.11
C GLU A 335 0.54 -17.41 -1.74
N ILE A 336 1.81 -17.60 -1.34
CA ILE A 336 2.16 -18.06 0.02
C ILE A 336 2.54 -16.83 0.82
N ASN A 337 1.90 -16.65 1.97
CA ASN A 337 2.10 -15.48 2.82
C ASN A 337 2.16 -15.85 4.31
N THR A 338 2.05 -17.14 4.63
CA THR A 338 2.10 -17.68 5.98
C THR A 338 2.82 -19.03 5.95
N THR A 339 3.62 -19.32 6.97
CA THR A 339 4.35 -20.58 7.12
C THR A 339 4.15 -21.13 8.52
N LEU A 340 3.95 -22.44 8.61
CA LEU A 340 3.91 -23.20 9.85
C LEU A 340 5.07 -24.21 9.87
N VAL A 341 5.84 -24.19 10.94
CA VAL A 341 6.97 -25.11 11.20
C VAL A 341 6.83 -25.74 12.58
N THR A 342 7.55 -26.83 12.83
CA THR A 342 7.71 -27.30 14.21
C THR A 342 8.50 -26.28 15.03
N ALA A 343 8.21 -26.19 16.33
CA ALA A 343 9.01 -25.39 17.25
C ALA A 343 10.49 -25.77 17.17
N ALA A 344 10.79 -27.07 17.06
CA ALA A 344 12.14 -27.61 17.05
C ALA A 344 13.00 -27.08 15.88
N SER A 345 12.41 -26.61 14.77
CA SER A 345 13.17 -25.94 13.70
C SER A 345 13.92 -24.68 14.17
N LEU A 346 13.50 -24.05 15.27
CA LEU A 346 14.22 -22.94 15.90
C LEU A 346 15.60 -23.36 16.46
N LEU A 347 15.81 -24.65 16.70
CA LEU A 347 17.07 -25.22 17.18
C LEU A 347 18.02 -25.60 16.03
N HIS A 348 17.62 -25.39 14.78
CA HIS A 348 18.46 -25.70 13.63
C HIS A 348 19.70 -24.80 13.57
N PRO A 349 20.91 -25.32 13.24
CA PRO A 349 22.16 -24.53 13.26
C PRO A 349 22.20 -23.32 12.33
N ARG A 350 21.35 -23.29 11.29
CA ARG A 350 21.21 -22.13 10.39
C ARG A 350 20.22 -21.07 10.89
N VAL A 351 19.44 -21.35 11.93
CA VAL A 351 18.72 -20.31 12.68
C VAL A 351 19.70 -19.68 13.65
N ARG A 352 19.74 -18.34 13.69
CA ARG A 352 20.61 -17.61 14.61
C ARG A 352 20.41 -18.06 16.06
N GLN A 353 21.52 -18.40 16.71
CA GLN A 353 21.60 -18.75 18.12
C GLN A 353 22.35 -17.66 18.90
N PRO A 354 22.04 -17.43 20.18
CA PRO A 354 21.13 -18.20 21.04
C PRO A 354 19.63 -17.86 20.87
N ASP A 355 19.29 -16.92 20.01
CA ASP A 355 17.93 -16.39 19.85
C ASP A 355 16.91 -17.49 19.51
N GLY A 356 17.19 -18.34 18.53
CA GLY A 356 16.31 -19.46 18.16
C GLY A 356 16.01 -20.38 19.35
N ALA A 357 17.04 -20.78 20.11
CA ALA A 357 16.91 -21.56 21.33
C ALA A 357 16.08 -20.87 22.43
N GLN A 358 16.24 -19.57 22.63
CA GLN A 358 15.47 -18.80 23.61
C GLN A 358 14.01 -18.66 23.21
N ILE A 359 13.73 -18.45 21.92
CA ILE A 359 12.37 -18.42 21.37
C ILE A 359 11.71 -19.79 21.49
N HIS A 360 12.45 -20.87 21.17
CA HIS A 360 11.98 -22.24 21.31
C HIS A 360 11.53 -22.53 22.75
N GLU A 361 12.37 -22.20 23.74
CA GLU A 361 12.06 -22.40 25.15
C GLU A 361 10.77 -21.68 25.57
N ARG A 362 10.61 -20.43 25.12
CA ARG A 362 9.39 -19.64 25.37
C ARG A 362 8.17 -20.26 24.70
N LEU A 363 8.34 -20.79 23.50
CA LEU A 363 7.26 -21.34 22.71
C LEU A 363 6.74 -22.66 23.28
N ILE A 364 7.59 -23.51 23.86
CA ILE A 364 7.18 -24.79 24.45
C ILE A 364 6.67 -24.67 25.90
N GLN A 365 7.03 -23.60 26.61
CA GLN A 365 6.70 -23.48 28.03
C GLN A 365 5.19 -23.34 28.26
N GLY A 366 4.60 -24.32 28.93
CA GLY A 366 3.18 -24.31 29.31
C GLY A 366 2.22 -24.60 28.16
N ARG A 367 2.72 -25.10 27.01
CA ARG A 367 1.90 -25.45 25.85
C ARG A 367 1.44 -26.89 25.85
N ARG A 368 0.36 -27.12 25.12
CA ARG A 368 -0.11 -28.47 24.83
C ARG A 368 0.64 -29.03 23.61
N PRO A 369 0.93 -30.33 23.61
CA PRO A 369 1.43 -30.99 22.41
C PRO A 369 0.45 -30.81 21.24
N GLY A 370 0.96 -30.47 20.06
CA GLY A 370 0.17 -30.18 18.86
C GLY A 370 -0.36 -28.75 18.75
N GLU A 371 -0.14 -27.90 19.76
CA GLU A 371 -0.67 -26.53 19.77
C GLU A 371 -0.01 -25.65 18.70
N ILE A 372 -0.84 -24.93 17.93
CA ILE A 372 -0.37 -23.97 16.92
C ILE A 372 -0.28 -22.59 17.56
N ILE A 373 0.93 -22.05 17.62
CA ILE A 373 1.23 -20.75 18.23
C ILE A 373 1.58 -19.74 17.14
N PRO A 374 0.66 -18.81 16.82
CA PRO A 374 1.01 -17.65 16.02
C PRO A 374 2.07 -16.80 16.71
N LEU A 375 3.05 -16.31 15.96
CA LEU A 375 4.09 -15.40 16.47
C LEU A 375 3.50 -14.17 17.16
N ALA A 376 2.35 -13.67 16.68
CA ALA A 376 1.65 -12.56 17.32
C ALA A 376 1.11 -12.91 18.72
N THR A 377 0.79 -14.18 18.98
CA THR A 377 0.44 -14.68 20.33
C THR A 377 1.65 -14.57 21.24
N LEU A 378 2.81 -15.04 20.79
CA LEU A 378 4.05 -14.98 21.56
C LEU A 378 4.46 -13.51 21.82
N THR A 379 4.37 -12.66 20.81
CA THR A 379 4.56 -11.20 20.95
C THR A 379 3.61 -10.60 21.99
N HIS A 380 2.34 -11.00 22.00
CA HIS A 380 1.37 -10.51 22.97
C HIS A 380 1.74 -10.90 24.40
N GLU A 381 2.10 -12.16 24.63
CA GLU A 381 2.56 -12.67 25.93
C GLU A 381 3.84 -11.99 26.42
N LEU A 382 4.71 -11.58 25.49
CA LEU A 382 5.89 -10.75 25.76
C LEU A 382 5.53 -9.26 25.91
N ASN A 383 4.43 -8.97 26.62
CA ASN A 383 3.94 -7.62 26.88
C ASN A 383 3.78 -6.78 25.61
N GLY A 384 3.13 -7.35 24.59
CA GLY A 384 2.94 -6.68 23.30
C GLY A 384 4.24 -6.44 22.52
N GLY A 385 5.27 -7.23 22.77
CA GLY A 385 6.57 -7.19 22.10
C GLY A 385 7.66 -6.43 22.85
N ALA A 386 7.35 -5.75 23.96
CA ALA A 386 8.35 -5.08 24.78
C ALA A 386 9.37 -6.06 25.40
N GLY A 387 9.00 -7.33 25.55
CA GLY A 387 9.87 -8.39 26.08
C GLY A 387 10.83 -9.01 25.06
N TRP A 388 10.70 -8.73 23.76
CA TRP A 388 11.55 -9.33 22.73
C TRP A 388 13.06 -9.11 22.93
N PRO A 389 13.55 -7.92 23.33
CA PRO A 389 14.98 -7.71 23.55
C PRO A 389 15.62 -8.62 24.62
N ALA A 390 14.81 -9.19 25.51
CA ALA A 390 15.27 -10.14 26.53
C ALA A 390 15.18 -11.61 26.09
N VAL A 391 14.60 -11.88 24.92
CA VAL A 391 14.37 -13.23 24.36
C VAL A 391 15.15 -13.45 23.06
N GLY A 392 15.37 -12.42 22.25
CA GLY A 392 16.11 -12.53 20.99
C GLY A 392 15.51 -11.72 19.85
N ASP A 393 16.25 -11.64 18.75
CA ASP A 393 15.83 -10.97 17.52
C ASP A 393 14.90 -11.88 16.70
N TRP A 394 13.60 -11.79 17.01
CA TRP A 394 12.57 -12.57 16.32
C TRP A 394 12.48 -12.28 14.82
N GLU A 395 12.81 -11.07 14.37
CA GLU A 395 12.74 -10.69 12.96
C GLU A 395 13.82 -11.46 12.18
N SER A 396 15.06 -11.43 12.66
CA SER A 396 16.15 -12.22 12.07
C SER A 396 15.86 -13.73 12.13
N VAL A 397 15.33 -14.24 13.26
CA VAL A 397 15.01 -15.67 13.41
C VAL A 397 13.92 -16.11 12.42
N THR A 398 12.87 -15.31 12.22
CA THR A 398 11.82 -15.65 11.23
C THR A 398 12.34 -15.59 9.79
N ALA A 399 13.28 -14.70 9.49
CA ALA A 399 13.95 -14.66 8.19
C ALA A 399 14.81 -15.92 7.96
N ASP A 400 15.57 -16.36 8.96
CA ASP A 400 16.37 -17.59 8.89
C ASP A 400 15.48 -18.84 8.72
N LEU A 401 14.36 -18.91 9.46
CA LEU A 401 13.37 -19.99 9.30
C LEU A 401 12.78 -20.00 7.88
N LEU A 402 12.39 -18.84 7.35
CA LEU A 402 11.86 -18.76 6.00
C LEU A 402 12.90 -19.20 4.95
N GLN A 403 14.18 -18.87 5.17
CA GLN A 403 15.26 -19.35 4.32
C GLN A 403 15.38 -20.88 4.40
N LEU A 404 15.35 -21.47 5.59
CA LEU A 404 15.39 -22.92 5.79
C LEU A 404 14.28 -23.65 5.05
N VAL A 405 13.05 -23.15 5.18
CA VAL A 405 11.89 -23.70 4.47
C VAL A 405 12.08 -23.62 2.96
N ARG A 406 12.61 -22.50 2.44
CA ARG A 406 12.84 -22.31 1.00
C ARG A 406 13.89 -23.23 0.41
N VAL A 407 14.92 -23.58 1.18
CA VAL A 407 15.97 -24.51 0.73
C VAL A 407 15.65 -25.98 1.04
N GLY A 408 14.51 -26.27 1.68
CA GLY A 408 14.05 -27.63 1.98
C GLY A 408 14.83 -28.31 3.10
N GLU A 409 15.38 -27.53 4.05
CA GLU A 409 16.19 -28.06 5.17
C GLU A 409 15.37 -28.20 6.47
N CYS A 410 14.05 -28.02 6.36
CA CYS A 410 13.05 -28.44 7.33
C CYS A 410 11.70 -28.56 6.60
N ASP A 411 10.80 -29.38 7.14
CA ASP A 411 9.43 -29.44 6.66
C ASP A 411 8.64 -28.22 7.15
N ALA A 412 7.76 -27.73 6.30
CA ALA A 412 6.85 -26.65 6.63
C ALA A 412 5.54 -26.76 5.86
N LEU A 413 4.46 -26.31 6.51
CA LEU A 413 3.19 -26.09 5.85
C LEU A 413 3.12 -24.63 5.38
N SER A 414 3.24 -24.45 4.07
CA SER A 414 3.09 -23.15 3.42
C SER A 414 1.62 -22.88 3.11
N LEU A 415 1.08 -21.78 3.64
CA LEU A 415 -0.33 -21.44 3.58
C LEU A 415 -0.54 -20.14 2.79
N GLY A 416 -1.46 -20.19 1.84
CA GLY A 416 -1.98 -19.01 1.14
C GLY A 416 -3.23 -18.50 1.80
N LEU A 417 -3.10 -17.97 3.03
CA LEU A 417 -4.26 -17.51 3.78
C LEU A 417 -4.91 -16.30 3.11
N PRO A 418 -6.26 -16.22 3.08
CA PRO A 418 -6.97 -15.01 2.71
C PRO A 418 -6.49 -13.83 3.56
N GLU A 419 -6.55 -12.62 3.01
CA GLU A 419 -5.97 -11.45 3.66
C GLU A 419 -6.48 -11.23 5.09
N ILE A 420 -7.80 -11.37 5.31
CA ILE A 420 -8.37 -11.20 6.66
C ILE A 420 -7.87 -12.27 7.63
N ALA A 421 -7.75 -13.52 7.20
CA ALA A 421 -7.23 -14.61 8.01
C ALA A 421 -5.77 -14.36 8.39
N ARG A 422 -4.95 -13.89 7.44
CA ARG A 422 -3.57 -13.49 7.69
C ARG A 422 -3.48 -12.34 8.71
N VAL A 423 -4.32 -11.31 8.58
CA VAL A 423 -4.31 -10.19 9.53
C VAL A 423 -4.74 -10.66 10.93
N LEU A 424 -5.69 -11.57 11.03
CA LEU A 424 -6.12 -12.14 12.32
C LEU A 424 -5.02 -12.94 13.02
N ILE A 425 -4.22 -13.73 12.30
CA ILE A 425 -3.09 -14.47 12.92
C ILE A 425 -1.90 -13.55 13.27
N CYS A 426 -1.77 -12.39 12.60
CA CYS A 426 -0.76 -11.38 12.88
C CYS A 426 -1.13 -10.41 14.00
N THR A 427 -2.35 -10.50 14.54
CA THR A 427 -2.80 -9.66 15.65
C THR A 427 -2.88 -10.46 16.95
N GLY A 428 -2.86 -9.74 18.07
CA GLY A 428 -2.91 -10.36 19.39
C GLY A 428 -4.19 -11.20 19.57
N PRO A 429 -4.18 -12.22 20.44
CA PRO A 429 -5.29 -13.17 20.59
C PRO A 429 -6.62 -12.53 21.03
N HIS A 430 -6.57 -11.32 21.60
CA HIS A 430 -7.74 -10.56 22.05
C HIS A 430 -8.00 -9.29 21.21
N SER A 431 -7.23 -9.08 20.15
CA SER A 431 -7.35 -7.92 19.29
C SER A 431 -8.56 -8.03 18.36
N HIS A 432 -9.03 -6.87 17.89
CA HIS A 432 -10.06 -6.79 16.86
C HIS A 432 -9.49 -6.10 15.62
N VAL A 433 -9.83 -6.64 14.46
CA VAL A 433 -9.47 -6.13 13.14
C VAL A 433 -10.75 -5.59 12.51
N ARG A 434 -10.68 -4.41 11.90
CA ARG A 434 -11.82 -3.85 11.15
C ARG A 434 -11.46 -3.78 9.68
N THR A 435 -12.30 -4.32 8.83
CA THR A 435 -12.24 -4.08 7.38
C THR A 435 -13.38 -3.16 6.99
N TYR A 436 -13.17 -2.40 5.92
CA TYR A 436 -14.20 -1.56 5.34
C TYR A 436 -14.79 -2.28 4.13
N ASP A 437 -16.09 -2.59 4.20
CA ASP A 437 -16.83 -3.13 3.07
C ASP A 437 -17.39 -1.96 2.24
N ALA A 438 -16.79 -1.73 1.08
CA ALA A 438 -17.20 -0.66 0.18
C ALA A 438 -18.58 -0.91 -0.45
N ALA A 439 -19.00 -2.16 -0.64
CA ALA A 439 -20.29 -2.50 -1.22
C ALA A 439 -21.43 -2.21 -0.24
N ALA A 440 -21.21 -2.51 1.04
CA ALA A 440 -22.18 -2.26 2.11
C ALA A 440 -21.98 -0.92 2.85
N ASN A 441 -20.93 -0.16 2.53
CA ASN A 441 -20.56 1.11 3.17
C ASN A 441 -20.51 1.02 4.71
N GLN A 442 -19.93 -0.06 5.23
CA GLN A 442 -19.87 -0.36 6.65
C GLN A 442 -18.53 -0.96 7.05
N PHE A 443 -18.18 -0.85 8.33
CA PHE A 443 -17.03 -1.56 8.90
C PHE A 443 -17.47 -2.92 9.43
N ILE A 444 -16.78 -3.98 9.00
CA ILE A 444 -16.93 -5.32 9.55
C ILE A 444 -15.80 -5.53 10.56
N ALA A 445 -16.16 -5.85 11.80
CA ALA A 445 -15.21 -6.19 12.85
C ALA A 445 -15.03 -7.70 12.93
N TYR A 446 -13.78 -8.13 12.93
CA TYR A 446 -13.33 -9.50 13.16
C TYR A 446 -12.57 -9.50 14.48
N GLY A 447 -12.83 -10.47 15.34
CA GLY A 447 -12.28 -10.54 16.68
C GLY A 447 -11.69 -11.90 17.01
N PRO A 448 -11.62 -12.22 18.32
CA PRO A 448 -11.03 -13.46 18.80
C PRO A 448 -11.74 -14.73 18.27
N THR A 449 -13.04 -14.66 18.03
CA THR A 449 -13.84 -15.80 17.52
C THR A 449 -13.45 -16.13 16.08
N GLU A 450 -13.34 -15.13 15.21
CA GLU A 450 -12.92 -15.32 13.82
C GLU A 450 -11.46 -15.77 13.74
N ARG A 451 -10.59 -15.23 14.61
CA ARG A 451 -9.21 -15.70 14.73
C ARG A 451 -9.13 -17.17 15.15
N ALA A 452 -9.95 -17.60 16.12
CA ALA A 452 -10.01 -19.00 16.54
C ALA A 452 -10.51 -19.92 15.41
N ALA A 453 -11.48 -19.47 14.61
CA ALA A 453 -11.93 -20.21 13.43
C ALA A 453 -10.80 -20.40 12.40
N VAL A 454 -10.01 -19.35 12.14
CA VAL A 454 -8.83 -19.45 11.26
C VAL A 454 -7.82 -20.47 11.78
N LEU A 455 -7.53 -20.46 13.09
CA LEU A 455 -6.59 -21.44 13.67
C LEU A 455 -7.14 -22.87 13.61
N ALA A 456 -8.45 -23.05 13.84
CA ALA A 456 -9.09 -24.35 13.66
C ALA A 456 -9.02 -24.84 12.22
N GLU A 457 -9.15 -23.95 11.22
CA GLU A 457 -8.96 -24.31 9.81
C GLU A 457 -7.52 -24.76 9.53
N VAL A 458 -6.51 -24.06 10.07
CA VAL A 458 -5.11 -24.48 9.93
C VAL A 458 -4.87 -25.84 10.62
N GLU A 459 -5.46 -26.05 11.80
CA GLU A 459 -5.39 -27.33 12.53
C GLU A 459 -6.02 -28.47 11.71
N MET A 460 -7.17 -28.25 11.07
CA MET A 460 -7.79 -29.25 10.19
C MET A 460 -6.89 -29.65 9.01
N VAL A 461 -6.07 -28.72 8.50
CA VAL A 461 -5.10 -29.01 7.43
C VAL A 461 -3.87 -29.74 7.99
N LEU A 462 -3.40 -29.36 9.18
CA LEU A 462 -2.21 -29.92 9.81
C LEU A 462 -2.43 -31.35 10.33
N ALA A 463 -3.58 -31.62 10.95
CA ALA A 463 -3.88 -32.90 11.59
C ALA A 463 -3.68 -34.14 10.69
N PRO A 464 -4.20 -34.21 9.44
CA PRO A 464 -3.96 -35.36 8.58
C PRO A 464 -2.49 -35.50 8.18
N LEU A 465 -1.77 -34.39 7.96
CA LEU A 465 -0.35 -34.41 7.60
C LEU A 465 0.48 -35.02 8.72
N VAL A 466 0.27 -34.56 9.95
CA VAL A 466 1.01 -35.04 11.13
C VAL A 466 0.63 -36.47 11.50
N ALA A 467 -0.60 -36.89 11.21
CA ALA A 467 -1.03 -38.28 11.40
C ALA A 467 -0.32 -39.25 10.44
N GLU A 468 0.06 -38.79 9.24
CA GLU A 468 0.85 -39.57 8.28
C GLU A 468 2.35 -39.50 8.60
N GLN A 469 2.88 -38.30 8.84
CA GLN A 469 4.27 -38.06 9.15
C GLN A 469 4.44 -36.75 9.93
N ALA A 470 5.10 -36.81 11.09
CA ALA A 470 5.46 -35.60 11.83
C ALA A 470 6.36 -34.70 10.97
N LEU A 471 6.12 -33.38 11.01
CA LEU A 471 6.93 -32.40 10.29
C LEU A 471 8.39 -32.49 10.75
N TRP A 472 9.30 -32.80 9.84
CA TRP A 472 10.72 -32.91 10.14
C TRP A 472 11.32 -31.52 10.45
N PRO A 473 11.92 -31.30 11.63
CA PRO A 473 12.45 -30.00 12.04
C PRO A 473 13.75 -29.57 11.33
N GLY A 474 14.39 -30.48 10.59
CA GLY A 474 15.76 -30.32 10.08
C GLY A 474 16.76 -31.21 10.82
N ASP A 475 17.96 -31.34 10.27
CA ASP A 475 19.03 -32.17 10.85
C ASP A 475 19.93 -31.39 11.81
N GLY A 476 20.63 -32.12 12.69
CA GLY A 476 21.68 -31.55 13.54
C GLY A 476 21.18 -30.51 14.54
N LEU A 477 19.94 -30.65 15.01
CA LEU A 477 19.36 -29.73 15.98
C LEU A 477 20.24 -29.59 17.22
N LEU A 478 20.43 -28.34 17.65
CA LEU A 478 21.16 -28.05 18.87
C LEU A 478 20.31 -28.46 20.08
N PRO A 479 20.95 -28.94 21.16
CA PRO A 479 20.21 -29.25 22.38
C PRO A 479 19.54 -27.97 22.91
N PRO A 480 18.31 -28.06 23.43
CA PRO A 480 17.66 -26.92 24.05
C PRO A 480 18.52 -26.42 25.22
N PRO A 481 18.52 -25.10 25.50
CA PRO A 481 19.33 -24.52 26.55
C PRO A 481 18.94 -25.17 27.88
N THR A 482 19.90 -25.81 28.55
CA THR A 482 19.67 -26.37 29.87
C THR A 482 19.44 -25.21 30.83
N ARG A 483 18.24 -25.14 31.43
CA ARG A 483 18.00 -24.24 32.56
C ARG A 483 19.01 -24.59 33.65
N GLN A 484 19.95 -23.69 33.92
CA GLN A 484 20.60 -23.71 35.22
C GLN A 484 19.50 -23.41 36.26
N PRO A 485 19.33 -24.28 37.26
CA PRO A 485 18.24 -24.19 38.23
C PRO A 485 18.30 -22.93 39.09
#